data_AF-A0A7Y9T2G3-F1
#
_entry.id   AF-A0A7Y9T2G3-F1
#
_cell.length_a   1.000
_cell.length_b   1.000
_cell.length_c   1.000
_cell.angle_alpha   90.00
_cell.angle_beta   90.00
_cell.angle_gamma   90.00
#
_symmetry.space_group_name_H-M   'P 1'
#
loop_
_entity.id
_entity.type
_entity.pdbx_description
1 polymer ?
#
loop_
_entity_poly.entity_id
_entity_poly.type
_entity_poly.pdbx_seq_one_letter_code
_entity_poly.pdbx_strand_id
1 'polypeptide(L)'
;MKMKQALVLGLPLIASCLFLAVRRGYTEPVDNRIVRLAELEIYPDQLNAYKAALKEEIEASIRTEPGVLTLYAVSVKAHPEQIRLFETYRDAASYQAHLQSPHFKKYKEQTLQMVKSLTLLDTDPILLGTKAQK
;
A
#
# COMPACT_ATOMS: atom_id res chain seq x y z
N MET A 1 -14.60 75.82 42.49
CA MET A 1 -14.18 74.74 43.41
C MET A 1 -13.47 73.67 42.59
N LYS A 2 -12.15 73.46 42.81
CA LYS A 2 -11.32 72.48 42.11
C LYS A 2 -11.41 71.12 42.81
N MET A 3 -11.60 70.02 42.07
CA MET A 3 -11.07 68.68 42.38
C MET A 3 -11.55 67.69 41.31
N LYS A 4 -10.83 66.69 40.81
CA LYS A 4 -9.41 66.32 40.65
C LYS A 4 -9.47 65.18 39.61
N GLN A 5 -8.51 65.13 38.70
CA GLN A 5 -8.39 64.05 37.72
C GLN A 5 -8.12 62.70 38.41
N ALA A 6 -8.72 61.63 37.90
CA ALA A 6 -8.23 60.27 38.08
C ALA A 6 -8.13 59.62 36.70
N LEU A 7 -6.93 59.67 36.15
CA LEU A 7 -6.47 58.89 35.01
C LEU A 7 -6.35 57.43 35.48
N VAL A 8 -7.21 56.54 34.97
CA VAL A 8 -6.99 55.09 35.07
C VAL A 8 -6.67 54.59 33.68
N LEU A 9 -5.37 54.38 33.44
CA LEU A 9 -4.83 53.62 32.32
C LEU A 9 -5.24 52.15 32.48
N GLY A 10 -6.11 51.66 31.60
CA GLY A 10 -6.37 50.23 31.40
C GLY A 10 -6.04 49.84 29.95
N LEU A 11 -4.92 49.15 29.75
CA LEU A 11 -4.49 48.50 28.50
C LEU A 11 -5.00 47.04 28.48
N PRO A 12 -5.05 46.36 27.32
CA PRO A 12 -6.27 45.92 26.65
C PRO A 12 -6.42 44.38 26.66
N LEU A 13 -7.57 43.84 27.03
CA LEU A 13 -7.81 42.40 26.96
C LEU A 13 -9.25 42.14 26.51
N ILE A 14 -9.41 41.10 25.68
CA ILE A 14 -10.67 40.57 25.13
C ILE A 14 -11.10 41.35 23.86
N ALA A 15 -10.71 40.96 22.64
CA ALA A 15 -11.12 39.70 22.04
C ALA A 15 -10.18 39.28 20.89
N SER A 16 -8.95 38.89 21.22
CA SER A 16 -8.06 38.12 20.34
C SER A 16 -8.33 36.60 20.46
N CYS A 17 -9.58 36.20 20.68
CA CYS A 17 -9.97 34.81 20.97
C CYS A 17 -10.94 34.21 19.94
N LEU A 18 -10.90 34.65 18.68
CA LEU A 18 -11.67 34.02 17.60
C LEU A 18 -10.79 33.48 16.45
N PHE A 19 -9.59 32.99 16.78
CA PHE A 19 -8.73 32.24 15.85
C PHE A 19 -8.28 30.87 16.42
N LEU A 20 -9.01 30.34 17.41
CA LEU A 20 -8.69 29.06 18.07
C LEU A 20 -9.89 28.10 18.17
N ALA A 21 -10.88 28.25 17.29
CA ALA A 21 -11.91 27.24 17.12
C ALA A 21 -11.47 26.23 16.06
N VAL A 22 -10.93 25.11 16.53
CA VAL A 22 -10.96 23.81 15.86
C VAL A 22 -9.99 23.67 14.67
N ARG A 23 -8.69 23.63 14.95
CA ARG A 23 -7.87 22.58 14.30
C ARG A 23 -8.21 21.27 15.01
N ARG A 24 -9.37 20.69 14.69
CA ARG A 24 -9.58 19.25 14.88
C ARG A 24 -8.44 18.65 14.08
N GLY A 25 -7.51 17.98 14.75
CA GLY A 25 -6.51 17.20 14.05
C GLY A 25 -7.25 16.23 13.15
N TYR A 26 -7.35 16.57 11.86
CA TYR A 26 -7.57 15.58 10.83
C TYR A 26 -6.27 14.78 10.82
N THR A 27 -6.22 13.76 11.67
CA THR A 27 -5.41 12.60 11.34
C THR A 27 -6.10 12.01 10.13
N GLU A 28 -5.52 12.21 8.95
CA GLU A 28 -5.85 11.37 7.81
C GLU A 28 -5.85 9.91 8.29
N PRO A 29 -6.86 9.10 7.96
CA PRO A 29 -6.85 7.69 8.31
C PRO A 29 -5.52 7.11 7.86
N VAL A 30 -4.74 6.55 8.80
CA VAL A 30 -3.49 5.88 8.44
C VAL A 30 -3.88 4.69 7.57
N ASP A 31 -3.55 4.77 6.29
CA ASP A 31 -3.74 3.67 5.37
C ASP A 31 -2.71 2.60 5.69
N ASN A 32 -3.12 1.58 6.43
CA ASN A 32 -2.25 0.48 6.84
C ASN A 32 -1.99 -0.52 5.70
N ARG A 33 -2.56 -0.30 4.51
CA ARG A 33 -2.37 -1.19 3.37
C ARG A 33 -0.91 -1.21 2.94
N ILE A 34 -0.44 -2.41 2.60
CA ILE A 34 0.82 -2.54 1.87
C ILE A 34 0.49 -2.46 0.39
N VAL A 35 1.18 -1.57 -0.33
CA VAL A 35 1.16 -1.49 -1.80
C VAL A 35 2.58 -1.71 -2.30
N ARG A 36 2.75 -2.66 -3.21
CA ARG A 36 4.08 -3.08 -3.69
C ARG A 36 4.09 -3.33 -5.19
N LEU A 37 5.23 -3.02 -5.80
CA LEU A 37 5.59 -3.50 -7.12
C LEU A 37 6.71 -4.54 -6.97
N ALA A 38 6.47 -5.77 -7.40
CA ALA A 38 7.52 -6.77 -7.57
C ALA A 38 7.93 -6.85 -9.03
N GLU A 39 9.24 -6.77 -9.26
CA GLU A 39 9.86 -6.91 -10.56
C GLU A 39 10.67 -8.21 -10.58
N LEU A 40 10.36 -9.10 -11.52
CA LEU A 40 11.06 -10.37 -11.67
C LEU A 40 11.65 -10.52 -13.06
N GLU A 41 12.81 -11.15 -13.11
CA GLU A 41 13.40 -11.70 -14.32
C GLU A 41 13.48 -13.22 -14.17
N ILE A 42 12.92 -13.95 -15.13
CA ILE A 42 12.82 -15.41 -15.12
C ILE A 42 13.77 -15.99 -16.17
N TYR A 43 14.38 -17.14 -15.90
CA TYR A 43 15.12 -17.85 -16.94
C TYR A 43 14.18 -18.22 -18.11
N PRO A 44 14.50 -17.88 -19.38
CA PRO A 44 13.56 -18.03 -20.49
C PRO A 44 13.01 -19.45 -20.72
N ASP A 45 13.83 -20.47 -20.48
CA ASP A 45 13.48 -21.89 -20.57
C ASP A 45 12.49 -22.34 -19.48
N GLN A 46 12.44 -21.62 -18.36
CA GLN A 46 11.54 -21.89 -17.23
C GLN A 46 10.24 -21.06 -17.27
N LEU A 47 10.13 -20.11 -18.20
CA LEU A 47 9.08 -19.08 -18.19
C LEU A 47 7.65 -19.63 -18.16
N ASN A 48 7.37 -20.68 -18.95
CA ASN A 48 6.03 -21.27 -18.99
C ASN A 48 5.67 -21.97 -17.68
N ALA A 49 6.62 -22.70 -17.08
CA ALA A 49 6.43 -23.36 -15.80
C ALA A 49 6.24 -22.33 -14.67
N TYR A 50 7.04 -21.27 -14.68
CA TYR A 50 6.93 -20.15 -13.74
C TYR A 50 5.54 -19.49 -13.82
N LYS A 51 5.07 -19.17 -15.04
CA LYS A 51 3.75 -18.55 -15.26
C LYS A 51 2.60 -19.45 -14.77
N ALA A 52 2.71 -20.76 -14.96
CA ALA A 52 1.71 -21.71 -14.47
C ALA A 52 1.66 -21.74 -12.94
N ALA A 53 2.83 -21.83 -12.28
CA ALA A 53 2.92 -21.81 -10.82
C ALA A 53 2.42 -20.48 -10.23
N LEU A 54 2.82 -19.36 -10.83
CA LEU A 54 2.37 -18.03 -10.40
C LEU A 54 0.85 -17.87 -10.54
N LYS A 55 0.26 -18.36 -11.64
CA LYS A 55 -1.19 -18.30 -11.83
C LYS A 55 -1.94 -19.13 -10.78
N GLU A 56 -1.47 -20.34 -10.49
CA GLU A 56 -2.08 -21.21 -9.46
C GLU A 56 -2.06 -20.52 -8.09
N GLU A 57 -0.92 -19.91 -7.74
CA GLU A 57 -0.73 -19.19 -6.48
C GLU A 57 -1.68 -18.00 -6.36
N ILE A 58 -1.71 -17.12 -7.38
CA ILE A 58 -2.57 -15.94 -7.40
C ILE A 58 -4.05 -16.34 -7.28
N GLU A 59 -4.49 -17.35 -8.04
CA GLU A 59 -5.88 -17.83 -8.00
C GLU A 59 -6.26 -18.37 -6.62
N ALA A 60 -5.35 -19.06 -5.93
CA ALA A 60 -5.57 -19.55 -4.57
C ALA A 60 -5.62 -18.40 -3.57
N SER A 61 -4.68 -17.46 -3.63
CA SER A 61 -4.62 -16.29 -2.77
C SER A 61 -5.88 -15.44 -2.87
N ILE A 62 -6.26 -15.03 -4.07
CA ILE A 62 -7.45 -14.18 -4.29
C ILE A 62 -8.74 -14.88 -3.82
N ARG A 63 -8.82 -16.21 -3.98
CA ARG A 63 -10.00 -16.98 -3.57
C ARG A 63 -10.09 -17.18 -2.06
N THR A 64 -8.97 -17.33 -1.37
CA THR A 64 -8.95 -17.86 0.01
C THR A 64 -8.44 -16.90 1.06
N GLU A 65 -7.79 -15.81 0.67
CA GLU A 65 -7.14 -14.88 1.60
C GLU A 65 -7.84 -13.51 1.61
N PRO A 66 -8.71 -13.22 2.59
CA PRO A 66 -9.41 -11.92 2.65
C PRO A 66 -8.49 -10.71 2.81
N GLY A 67 -7.24 -10.93 3.23
CA GLY A 67 -6.22 -9.90 3.40
C GLY A 67 -5.41 -9.59 2.14
N VAL A 68 -5.49 -10.44 1.11
CA VAL A 68 -4.89 -10.21 -0.21
C VAL A 68 -5.92 -9.51 -1.08
N LEU A 69 -5.73 -8.22 -1.33
CA LEU A 69 -6.73 -7.40 -2.03
C LEU A 69 -6.51 -7.41 -3.55
N THR A 70 -5.25 -7.47 -3.99
CA THR A 70 -4.89 -7.47 -5.41
C THR A 70 -3.57 -8.21 -5.61
N LEU A 71 -3.51 -9.04 -6.66
CA LEU A 71 -2.29 -9.59 -7.23
C LEU A 71 -2.42 -9.53 -8.76
N TYR A 72 -1.98 -8.42 -9.37
CA TYR A 72 -2.00 -8.27 -10.82
C TYR A 72 -0.64 -8.56 -11.40
N ALA A 73 -0.52 -9.70 -12.09
CA ALA A 73 0.70 -10.10 -12.78
C ALA A 73 0.62 -9.81 -14.28
N VAL A 74 1.68 -9.22 -14.85
CA VAL A 74 1.83 -8.99 -16.29
C VAL A 74 3.23 -9.34 -16.77
N SER A 75 3.35 -9.78 -18.02
CA SER A 75 4.64 -9.86 -18.72
C SER A 75 4.91 -8.59 -19.50
N VAL A 76 6.15 -8.12 -19.49
CA VAL A 76 6.57 -7.01 -20.37
C VAL A 76 6.56 -7.50 -21.82
N LYS A 77 5.85 -6.82 -22.72
CA LYS A 77 5.63 -7.30 -24.10
C LYS A 77 6.93 -7.54 -24.89
N ALA A 78 7.91 -6.66 -24.74
CA ALA A 78 9.20 -6.78 -25.42
C ALA A 78 10.15 -7.81 -24.76
N HIS A 79 9.88 -8.14 -23.50
CA HIS A 79 10.72 -8.96 -22.64
C HIS A 79 9.82 -9.89 -21.81
N PRO A 80 9.22 -10.93 -22.42
CA PRO A 80 8.19 -11.74 -21.79
C PRO A 80 8.66 -12.51 -20.54
N GLU A 81 9.99 -12.67 -20.39
CA GLU A 81 10.69 -13.19 -19.21
C GLU A 81 10.71 -12.21 -18.04
N GLN A 82 10.46 -10.93 -18.30
CA GLN A 82 10.27 -9.91 -17.27
C GLN A 82 8.81 -9.87 -16.86
N ILE A 83 8.58 -10.17 -15.58
CA ILE A 83 7.26 -10.18 -14.97
C ILE A 83 7.15 -9.00 -14.00
N ARG A 84 5.97 -8.37 -13.93
CA ARG A 84 5.63 -7.32 -12.97
C ARG A 84 4.38 -7.72 -12.20
N LEU A 85 4.43 -7.63 -10.88
CA LEU A 85 3.27 -7.83 -10.01
C LEU A 85 2.97 -6.54 -9.29
N PHE A 86 1.73 -6.08 -9.39
CA PHE A 86 1.17 -5.08 -8.49
C PHE A 86 0.39 -5.79 -7.40
N GLU A 87 0.83 -5.61 -6.16
CA GLU A 87 0.35 -6.35 -4.99
C GLU A 87 -0.23 -5.37 -3.97
N THR A 88 -1.42 -5.68 -3.45
CA THR A 88 -1.99 -4.90 -2.34
C THR A 88 -2.52 -5.82 -1.25
N TYR A 89 -2.11 -5.54 -0.01
CA TYR A 89 -2.56 -6.27 1.19
C TYR A 89 -3.28 -5.31 2.13
N ARG A 90 -4.24 -5.83 2.89
CA ARG A 90 -5.00 -5.05 3.88
C ARG A 90 -4.10 -4.40 4.93
N ASP A 91 -3.07 -5.13 5.35
CA ASP A 91 -2.10 -4.74 6.38
C ASP A 91 -0.89 -5.68 6.37
N ALA A 92 0.10 -5.38 7.23
CA ALA A 92 1.28 -6.22 7.40
C ALA A 92 0.97 -7.65 7.88
N ALA A 93 -0.05 -7.84 8.71
CA ALA A 93 -0.43 -9.17 9.19
C ALA A 93 -0.96 -10.04 8.04
N SER A 94 -1.73 -9.45 7.13
CA SER A 94 -2.23 -10.08 5.91
C SER A 94 -1.08 -10.49 5.00
N TYR A 95 -0.07 -9.63 4.82
CA TYR A 95 1.12 -9.97 4.06
C TYR A 95 1.91 -11.13 4.69
N GLN A 96 2.10 -11.12 6.01
CA GLN A 96 2.78 -12.23 6.69
C GLN A 96 2.00 -13.54 6.60
N ALA A 97 0.68 -13.50 6.76
CA ALA A 97 -0.19 -14.67 6.60
C ALA A 97 -0.07 -15.25 5.18
N HIS A 98 -0.04 -14.40 4.17
CA HIS A 98 0.16 -14.78 2.77
C HIS A 98 1.48 -15.52 2.55
N LEU A 99 2.60 -14.99 3.07
CA LEU A 99 3.90 -15.67 2.99
C LEU A 99 3.93 -17.03 3.69
N GLN A 100 3.05 -17.25 4.67
CA GLN A 100 2.96 -18.51 5.41
C GLN A 100 1.97 -19.51 4.83
N SER A 101 1.18 -19.10 3.84
CA SER A 101 0.14 -19.94 3.24
C SER A 101 0.72 -21.16 2.51
N PRO A 102 -0.03 -22.28 2.43
CA PRO A 102 0.42 -23.47 1.70
C PRO A 102 0.68 -23.21 0.22
N HIS A 103 -0.18 -22.45 -0.46
CA HIS A 103 -0.02 -22.14 -1.89
C HIS A 103 1.17 -21.22 -2.17
N PHE A 104 1.42 -20.21 -1.34
CA PHE A 104 2.62 -19.38 -1.48
C PHE A 104 3.91 -20.20 -1.27
N LYS A 105 3.95 -21.05 -0.24
CA LYS A 105 5.11 -21.92 0.03
C LYS A 105 5.38 -22.87 -1.13
N LYS A 106 4.33 -23.53 -1.64
CA LYS A 106 4.42 -24.38 -2.83
C LYS A 106 5.00 -23.61 -4.02
N TYR A 107 4.44 -22.43 -4.33
CA TYR A 107 4.95 -21.57 -5.41
C TYR A 107 6.42 -21.21 -5.21
N LYS A 108 6.80 -20.79 -4.00
CA LYS A 108 8.16 -20.36 -3.70
C LYS A 108 9.17 -21.50 -3.85
N GLU A 109 8.83 -22.70 -3.38
CA GLU A 109 9.66 -23.89 -3.51
C GLU A 109 9.82 -24.30 -4.98
N GLN A 110 8.71 -24.34 -5.73
CA GLN A 110 8.71 -24.73 -7.14
C GLN A 110 9.52 -23.78 -8.02
N THR A 111 9.45 -22.48 -7.75
CA THR A 111 10.01 -21.44 -8.62
C THR A 111 11.40 -20.96 -8.21
N LEU A 112 11.96 -21.45 -7.10
CA LEU A 112 13.20 -20.93 -6.52
C LEU A 112 14.36 -20.83 -7.51
N GLN A 113 14.52 -21.86 -8.36
CA GLN A 113 15.60 -21.95 -9.35
C GLN A 113 15.23 -21.34 -10.71
N MET A 114 13.99 -20.87 -10.87
CA MET A 114 13.49 -20.26 -12.12
C MET A 114 13.73 -18.75 -12.15
N VAL A 115 13.81 -18.11 -10.98
CA VAL A 115 13.93 -16.66 -10.83
C VAL A 115 15.41 -16.25 -10.90
N LYS A 116 15.75 -15.45 -11.90
CA LYS A 116 17.08 -14.85 -12.06
C LYS A 116 17.27 -13.64 -11.16
N SER A 117 16.26 -12.79 -11.04
CA SER A 117 16.27 -11.64 -10.13
C SER A 117 14.87 -11.31 -9.63
N LEU A 118 14.81 -10.74 -8.43
CA LEU A 118 13.60 -10.22 -7.79
C LEU A 118 13.94 -8.88 -7.14
N THR A 119 13.22 -7.84 -7.52
CA THR A 119 13.24 -6.52 -6.87
C THR A 119 11.86 -6.25 -6.28
N LEU A 120 11.82 -5.90 -5.01
CA LEU A 120 10.61 -5.49 -4.30
C LEU A 120 10.69 -3.99 -4.06
N LEU A 121 9.74 -3.25 -4.60
CA LEU A 121 9.64 -1.80 -4.42
C LEU A 121 8.49 -1.50 -3.47
N ASP A 122 8.81 -1.01 -2.28
CA ASP A 122 7.82 -0.44 -1.38
C ASP A 122 7.30 0.87 -1.98
N THR A 123 5.98 1.06 -1.96
CA THR A 123 5.35 2.20 -2.62
C THR A 123 4.29 2.84 -1.74
N ASP A 124 4.18 4.16 -1.84
CA ASP A 124 3.03 4.91 -1.35
C ASP A 124 2.05 5.16 -2.51
N PRO A 125 0.80 4.70 -2.44
CA PRO A 125 -0.15 4.89 -3.52
C PRO A 125 -0.55 6.37 -3.62
N ILE A 126 -0.46 6.95 -4.83
CA ILE A 126 -1.00 8.29 -5.10
C ILE A 126 -2.54 8.23 -5.17
N LEU A 127 -3.09 7.29 -5.92
CA LEU A 127 -4.53 7.01 -6.03
C LEU A 127 -4.74 5.59 -6.57
N LEU A 128 -5.58 4.79 -5.90
CA LEU A 128 -6.01 3.46 -6.37
C LEU A 128 -7.44 3.53 -6.91
N GLY A 129 -7.60 3.94 -8.16
CA GLY A 129 -8.90 4.03 -8.83
C GLY A 129 -9.25 2.75 -9.59
N THR A 130 -10.43 2.19 -9.35
CA THR A 130 -10.98 1.08 -10.13
C THR A 130 -12.44 1.31 -10.48
N LYS A 131 -12.91 0.72 -11.58
CA LYS A 131 -14.34 0.61 -11.89
C LYS A 131 -14.82 -0.75 -11.39
N ALA A 132 -16.06 -0.82 -10.93
CA ALA A 132 -16.71 -2.11 -10.72
C ALA A 132 -16.67 -2.90 -12.05
N GLN A 133 -16.07 -4.09 -12.03
CA GLN A 133 -16.17 -5.00 -13.16
C GLN A 133 -17.59 -5.57 -13.16
N LYS A 134 -18.28 -5.45 -14.30
CA LYS A 134 -19.63 -6.02 -14.50
C LYS A 134 -19.53 -7.48 -14.86
#